data_AF-A0A963FTA5-F1
#
_entry.id   AF-A0A963FTA5-F1
#
_cell.length_a   1.000
_cell.length_b   1.000
_cell.length_c   1.000
_cell.angle_alpha   90.00
_cell.angle_beta   90.00
_cell.angle_gamma   90.00
#
_symmetry.space_group_name_H-M   'P 1'
#
loop_
_entity.id
_entity.type
_entity.pdbx_description
1 polymer ?
#
loop_
_entity_poly.entity_id
_entity_poly.type
_entity_poly.pdbx_seq_one_letter_code
_entity_poly.pdbx_strand_id
1 'polypeptide(L)'
;VGHPGSRCAVNLAGVDHHAVERGDWLCAAGLARPTDRLDLRVDWLADAPRPLTHWQGLHLHHAGGQVQARIALLDGQLEAGGIGPGGRGLVQAVLDAPILACWGDRLVLRDAAGRTTLGGARVLDTAPPVRHRRHPHRLELLRALEHDDPAVRLSALLGAAPLGVAADTLAEAHNADRAAWRGALADDAVVAIPLPGGGEHWFSPPRWAALAQRIVERLAAHHQQFEDEPGVERDRLRRMVAPTLAPAAFLARLESMRADGDLDRAGAAWHLPGHSAELSDADRIRAERLLPWLLERAADPPWVRELARQLAHPEADTRLLMRRLASRGEVFQVVRDLYYARGAVRDLATLAEELAASGDRRVRASAFRDRLGIGRKRAIQILEFFDRVGFTRRVGDGADRAHVIRGDAPVTGE
;
A
#
# COMPACT_ATOMS: atom_id res chain seq x y z
N VAL A 1 -19.53 17.80 -41.15
CA VAL A 1 -18.62 17.21 -40.14
C VAL A 1 -17.62 18.29 -39.76
N GLY A 2 -17.47 18.59 -38.46
CA GLY A 2 -16.47 19.55 -37.99
C GLY A 2 -15.10 18.88 -37.85
N HIS A 3 -14.03 19.61 -38.18
CA HIS A 3 -12.64 19.17 -38.00
C HIS A 3 -11.93 20.11 -37.00
N PRO A 4 -10.84 19.66 -36.34
CA PRO A 4 -10.05 20.52 -35.46
C PRO A 4 -9.64 21.83 -36.16
N GLY A 5 -9.78 22.95 -35.45
CA GLY A 5 -9.53 24.30 -35.99
C GLY A 5 -10.76 25.01 -36.56
N SER A 6 -11.89 24.31 -36.75
CA SER A 6 -13.13 24.90 -37.25
C SER A 6 -14.08 25.32 -36.13
N ARG A 7 -14.80 26.43 -36.31
CA ARG A 7 -15.99 26.75 -35.51
C ARG A 7 -17.16 25.87 -35.99
N CYS A 8 -17.65 24.98 -35.13
CA CYS A 8 -18.72 24.06 -35.45
C CYS A 8 -20.01 24.44 -34.71
N ALA A 9 -21.16 24.39 -35.40
CA ALA A 9 -22.47 24.37 -34.74
C ALA A 9 -22.88 22.90 -34.55
N VAL A 10 -23.15 22.50 -33.30
CA VAL A 10 -23.51 21.12 -32.96
C VAL A 10 -24.94 21.12 -32.41
N ASN A 11 -25.80 20.29 -32.98
CA ASN A 11 -27.15 20.08 -32.47
C ASN A 11 -27.13 18.97 -31.40
N LEU A 12 -27.49 19.30 -30.17
CA LEU A 12 -27.52 18.39 -29.04
C LEU A 12 -28.97 18.09 -28.65
N ALA A 13 -29.45 16.90 -29.00
CA ALA A 13 -30.78 16.46 -28.60
C ALA A 13 -30.81 16.13 -27.09
N GLY A 14 -31.85 16.61 -26.40
CA GLY A 14 -32.05 16.33 -24.97
C GLY A 14 -31.26 17.22 -24.00
N VAL A 15 -30.61 18.28 -24.49
CA VAL A 15 -29.93 19.29 -23.67
C VAL A 15 -30.70 20.60 -23.77
N ASP A 16 -31.14 21.14 -22.62
CA ASP A 16 -31.75 22.47 -22.57
C ASP A 16 -30.67 23.55 -22.76
N HIS A 17 -30.95 24.55 -23.59
CA HIS A 17 -30.06 25.68 -23.82
C HIS A 17 -29.78 26.52 -22.56
N HIS A 18 -30.68 26.52 -21.58
CA HIS A 18 -30.46 27.17 -20.29
C HIS A 18 -29.49 26.41 -19.37
N ALA A 19 -29.18 25.15 -19.69
CA ALA A 19 -28.23 24.32 -18.95
C ALA A 19 -26.79 24.40 -19.50
N VAL A 20 -26.54 25.24 -20.49
CA VAL A 20 -25.23 25.39 -21.13
C VAL A 20 -24.75 26.83 -21.04
N GLU A 21 -23.53 27.01 -20.55
CA GLU A 21 -22.87 28.29 -20.42
C GLU A 21 -21.58 28.35 -21.25
N ARG A 22 -21.11 29.58 -21.46
CA ARG A 22 -19.82 29.79 -22.11
C ARG A 22 -18.70 29.28 -21.20
N GLY A 23 -17.91 28.36 -21.72
CA GLY A 23 -16.85 27.68 -20.96
C GLY A 23 -17.16 26.20 -20.72
N ASP A 24 -18.38 25.76 -21.02
CA ASP A 24 -18.71 24.34 -21.05
C ASP A 24 -18.03 23.60 -22.20
N TRP A 25 -17.76 22.32 -21.96
CA TRP A 25 -17.05 21.46 -22.89
C TRP A 25 -17.95 20.37 -23.43
N LEU A 26 -17.88 20.16 -24.74
CA LEU A 26 -18.38 18.96 -25.39
C LEU A 26 -17.20 18.03 -25.65
N CYS A 27 -17.11 16.93 -24.91
CA CYS A 27 -16.01 15.96 -25.01
C CYS A 27 -16.52 14.51 -24.91
N ALA A 28 -15.67 13.56 -25.27
CA ALA A 28 -15.95 12.14 -25.03
C ALA A 28 -16.00 11.87 -23.53
N ALA A 29 -16.86 10.95 -23.08
CA ALA A 29 -17.11 10.70 -21.67
C ALA A 29 -15.83 10.36 -20.86
N GLY A 30 -14.84 9.70 -21.47
CA GLY A 30 -13.57 9.36 -20.82
C GLY A 30 -12.67 10.58 -20.51
N LEU A 31 -12.91 11.72 -21.15
CA LEU A 31 -12.13 12.96 -20.95
C LEU A 31 -12.77 13.92 -19.94
N ALA A 32 -14.00 13.62 -19.50
CA ALA A 32 -14.76 14.47 -18.58
C ALA A 32 -14.29 14.31 -17.12
N ARG A 33 -13.03 14.69 -16.84
CA ARG A 33 -12.45 14.71 -15.50
C ARG A 33 -12.12 16.13 -15.06
N PRO A 34 -13.10 16.91 -14.58
CA PRO A 34 -12.84 18.26 -14.12
C PRO A 34 -12.00 18.21 -12.84
N THR A 35 -11.08 19.17 -12.70
CA THR A 35 -10.12 19.25 -11.61
C THR A 35 -10.17 20.62 -10.94
N ASP A 36 -10.01 20.64 -9.62
CA ASP A 36 -9.88 21.87 -8.84
C ASP A 36 -8.42 22.31 -8.69
N ARG A 37 -7.47 21.59 -9.31
CA ARG A 37 -6.04 21.88 -9.22
C ARG A 37 -5.30 21.60 -10.52
N LEU A 38 -4.37 22.49 -10.84
CA LEU A 38 -3.48 22.33 -12.00
C LEU A 38 -2.05 22.63 -11.57
N ASP A 39 -1.10 21.77 -11.94
CA ASP A 39 0.31 22.18 -11.92
C ASP A 39 0.66 22.82 -13.26
N LEU A 40 1.24 24.02 -13.19
CA LEU A 40 1.45 24.91 -14.32
C LEU A 40 2.91 25.36 -14.40
N ARG A 41 3.40 25.58 -15.62
CA ARG A 41 4.52 26.48 -15.87
C ARG A 41 3.97 27.87 -16.13
N VAL A 42 4.37 28.84 -15.32
CA VAL A 42 4.00 30.26 -15.46
C VAL A 42 5.13 31.04 -16.10
N ASP A 43 4.77 31.90 -17.03
CA ASP A 43 5.59 32.97 -17.58
C ASP A 43 4.97 34.30 -17.15
N TRP A 44 5.64 35.01 -16.25
CA TRP A 44 5.18 36.28 -15.70
C TRP A 44 5.65 37.43 -16.59
N LEU A 45 4.75 38.35 -16.96
CA LEU A 45 5.10 39.41 -17.91
C LEU A 45 6.15 40.38 -17.33
N ALA A 46 6.98 40.94 -18.20
CA ALA A 46 8.02 41.91 -17.82
C ALA A 46 7.44 43.25 -17.36
N ASP A 47 6.25 43.62 -17.84
CA ASP A 47 5.50 44.82 -17.48
C ASP A 47 4.48 44.57 -16.37
N ALA A 48 4.45 43.37 -15.77
CA ALA A 48 3.58 43.09 -14.64
C ALA A 48 3.92 44.02 -13.47
N PRO A 49 2.92 44.69 -12.86
CA PRO A 49 3.16 45.77 -11.89
C PRO A 49 3.77 45.29 -10.57
N ARG A 50 3.65 44.00 -10.26
CA ARG A 50 4.11 43.37 -9.03
C ARG A 50 4.59 41.94 -9.31
N PRO A 51 5.53 41.40 -8.50
CA PRO A 51 5.87 39.98 -8.56
C PRO A 51 4.66 39.11 -8.20
N LEU A 52 4.63 37.90 -8.74
CA LEU A 52 3.69 36.85 -8.31
C LEU A 52 4.15 36.28 -6.97
N THR A 53 3.33 36.45 -5.93
CA THR A 53 3.63 35.97 -4.58
C THR A 53 2.97 34.63 -4.27
N HIS A 54 3.48 33.93 -3.26
CA HIS A 54 2.84 32.71 -2.79
C HIS A 54 1.40 32.96 -2.32
N TRP A 55 0.50 32.05 -2.70
CA TRP A 55 -0.93 32.06 -2.38
C TRP A 55 -1.70 33.30 -2.89
N GLN A 56 -1.15 33.99 -3.89
CA GLN A 56 -1.82 35.13 -4.52
C GLN A 56 -3.08 34.67 -5.27
N GLY A 57 -4.19 35.41 -5.06
CA GLY A 57 -5.43 35.23 -5.80
C GLY A 57 -5.41 35.95 -7.15
N LEU A 58 -5.84 35.26 -8.21
CA LEU A 58 -5.91 35.79 -9.56
C LEU A 58 -6.95 35.05 -10.40
N HIS A 59 -7.28 35.57 -11.59
CA HIS A 59 -8.18 34.92 -12.53
C HIS A 59 -7.42 34.11 -13.59
N LEU A 60 -7.87 32.88 -13.83
CA LEU A 60 -7.43 32.04 -14.94
C LEU A 60 -8.50 32.11 -16.03
N HIS A 61 -8.08 32.48 -17.24
CA HIS A 61 -8.93 32.38 -18.43
C HIS A 61 -8.46 31.18 -19.26
N HIS A 62 -9.39 30.27 -19.54
CA HIS A 62 -9.13 29.03 -20.28
C HIS A 62 -10.39 28.60 -21.06
N ALA A 63 -10.18 28.14 -22.30
CA ALA A 63 -11.21 27.59 -23.20
C ALA A 63 -12.55 28.36 -23.24
N GLY A 64 -12.49 29.70 -23.19
CA GLY A 64 -13.68 30.55 -23.28
C GLY A 64 -14.36 30.85 -21.94
N GLY A 65 -13.98 30.19 -20.85
CA GLY A 65 -14.42 30.47 -19.48
C GLY A 65 -13.39 31.26 -18.67
N GLN A 66 -13.73 31.51 -17.40
CA GLN A 66 -12.84 32.08 -16.39
C GLN A 66 -13.10 31.46 -15.02
N VAL A 67 -12.06 31.31 -14.21
CA VAL A 67 -12.14 30.72 -12.87
C VAL A 67 -11.20 31.49 -11.92
N GLN A 68 -11.56 31.63 -10.64
CA GLN A 68 -10.61 32.20 -9.68
C GLN A 68 -9.64 31.12 -9.26
N ALA A 69 -8.38 31.49 -9.06
CA ALA A 69 -7.38 30.59 -8.53
C ALA A 69 -6.50 31.26 -7.48
N ARG A 70 -5.98 30.44 -6.58
CA ARG A 70 -4.86 30.79 -5.71
C ARG A 70 -3.62 30.07 -6.17
N ILE A 71 -2.51 30.79 -6.30
CA ILE A 71 -1.27 30.26 -6.87
C ILE A 71 -0.28 29.88 -5.78
N ALA A 72 0.02 28.59 -5.65
CA ALA A 72 1.06 28.07 -4.79
C ALA A 72 2.37 27.87 -5.57
N LEU A 73 3.40 28.64 -5.23
CA LEU A 73 4.76 28.44 -5.76
C LEU A 73 5.35 27.09 -5.29
N LEU A 74 5.89 26.31 -6.23
CA LEU A 74 6.36 24.94 -5.99
C LEU A 74 7.87 24.83 -5.71
N ASP A 75 8.62 25.91 -5.92
CA ASP A 75 10.04 26.02 -5.56
C ASP A 75 10.18 26.79 -4.23
N GLY A 76 11.02 26.28 -3.32
CA GLY A 76 11.26 26.91 -2.02
C GLY A 76 12.00 28.25 -2.12
N GLN A 77 12.84 28.46 -3.14
CA GLN A 77 13.49 29.75 -3.37
C GLN A 77 12.49 30.78 -3.92
N LEU A 78 11.59 30.34 -4.82
CA LEU A 78 10.53 31.19 -5.37
C LEU A 78 9.46 31.53 -4.32
N GLU A 79 9.22 30.68 -3.32
CA GLU A 79 8.29 31.00 -2.25
C GLU A 79 8.71 32.24 -1.45
N ALA A 80 9.99 32.37 -1.13
CA ALA A 80 10.51 33.50 -0.37
C ALA A 80 10.64 34.78 -1.20
N GLY A 81 11.00 34.65 -2.49
CA GLY A 81 11.27 35.79 -3.39
C GLY A 81 10.14 36.18 -4.34
N GLY A 82 9.14 35.31 -4.53
CA GLY A 82 8.16 35.41 -5.60
C GLY A 82 8.74 35.16 -6.99
N ILE A 83 7.88 35.22 -8.02
CA ILE A 83 8.31 35.29 -9.42
C ILE A 83 8.25 36.75 -9.85
N GLY A 84 9.42 37.36 -10.06
CA GLY A 84 9.53 38.75 -10.51
C GLY A 84 9.00 38.98 -11.93
N PRO A 85 8.80 40.25 -12.34
CA PRO A 85 8.48 40.59 -13.73
C PRO A 85 9.48 39.98 -14.72
N GLY A 86 8.97 39.33 -15.77
CA GLY A 86 9.77 38.59 -16.76
C GLY A 86 10.27 37.22 -16.27
N GLY A 87 9.94 36.85 -15.03
CA GLY A 87 10.32 35.57 -14.44
C GLY A 87 9.45 34.41 -14.90
N ARG A 88 9.96 33.20 -14.68
CA ARG A 88 9.27 31.94 -14.96
C ARG A 88 9.35 30.99 -13.77
N GLY A 89 8.35 30.15 -13.57
CA GLY A 89 8.35 29.20 -12.46
C GLY A 89 7.28 28.13 -12.50
N LEU A 90 7.51 27.07 -11.73
CA LEU A 90 6.52 26.01 -11.49
C LEU A 90 5.58 26.42 -10.35
N VAL A 91 4.29 26.32 -10.61
CA VAL A 91 3.25 26.66 -9.64
C VAL A 91 2.15 25.60 -9.64
N GLN A 92 1.38 25.58 -8.57
CA GLN A 92 0.10 24.88 -8.52
C GLN A 92 -1.01 25.91 -8.38
N ALA A 93 -1.97 25.90 -9.31
CA ALA A 93 -3.20 26.67 -9.20
C ALA A 93 -4.23 25.84 -8.43
N VAL A 94 -4.81 26.42 -7.37
CA VAL A 94 -5.96 25.87 -6.65
C VAL A 94 -7.18 26.69 -7.04
N LEU A 95 -8.13 26.07 -7.72
CA LEU A 95 -9.29 26.70 -8.33
C LEU A 95 -10.46 26.75 -7.35
N ASP A 96 -11.33 27.76 -7.48
CA ASP A 96 -12.57 27.86 -6.70
C ASP A 96 -13.70 26.99 -7.27
N ALA A 97 -13.66 26.71 -8.58
CA ALA A 97 -14.53 25.76 -9.27
C ALA A 97 -13.69 24.80 -10.12
N PRO A 98 -14.11 23.52 -10.26
CA PRO A 98 -13.37 22.55 -11.05
C PRO A 98 -13.55 22.83 -12.55
N ILE A 99 -12.47 22.72 -13.33
CA ILE A 99 -12.47 22.92 -14.78
C ILE A 99 -11.89 21.72 -15.51
N LEU A 100 -12.22 21.58 -16.80
CA LEU A 100 -11.55 20.66 -17.70
C LEU A 100 -10.31 21.32 -18.30
N ALA A 101 -9.20 20.60 -18.33
CA ALA A 101 -7.97 21.02 -18.98
C ALA A 101 -7.17 19.80 -19.45
N CYS A 102 -6.33 19.99 -20.45
CA CYS A 102 -5.37 19.01 -20.93
C CYS A 102 -3.95 19.53 -20.76
N TRP A 103 -2.98 18.61 -20.72
CA TRP A 103 -1.56 18.95 -20.81
C TRP A 103 -1.29 19.83 -22.04
N GLY A 104 -0.45 20.84 -21.87
CA GLY A 104 -0.06 21.75 -22.95
C GLY A 104 -1.06 22.88 -23.21
N ASP A 105 -2.26 22.84 -22.62
CA ASP A 105 -3.21 23.95 -22.71
C ASP A 105 -2.58 25.24 -22.19
N ARG A 106 -2.86 26.35 -22.90
CA ARG A 106 -2.38 27.68 -22.54
C ARG A 106 -3.47 28.45 -21.82
N LEU A 107 -3.12 29.08 -20.72
CA LEU A 107 -4.01 29.92 -19.93
C LEU A 107 -3.49 31.36 -19.90
N VAL A 108 -4.43 32.30 -19.74
CA VAL A 108 -4.11 33.70 -19.48
C VAL A 108 -4.36 34.00 -18.00
N LEU A 109 -3.36 34.56 -17.33
CA LEU A 109 -3.43 34.96 -15.93
C LEU A 109 -3.75 36.45 -15.85
N ARG A 110 -4.81 36.82 -15.14
CA ARG A 110 -5.23 38.22 -14.94
C ARG A 110 -5.36 38.55 -13.47
N ASP A 111 -5.29 39.83 -13.13
CA ASP A 111 -5.50 40.30 -11.76
C ASP A 111 -6.86 39.89 -11.20
N ALA A 112 -7.04 40.01 -9.88
CA ALA A 112 -8.28 39.59 -9.20
C ALA A 112 -9.54 40.35 -9.69
N ALA A 113 -9.37 41.49 -10.37
CA ALA A 113 -10.47 42.22 -11.00
C ALA A 113 -10.73 41.82 -12.47
N GLY A 114 -9.90 40.93 -13.05
CA GLY A 114 -10.01 40.46 -14.43
C GLY A 114 -9.71 41.53 -15.49
N ARG A 115 -9.04 42.63 -15.13
CA ARG A 115 -8.78 43.78 -16.00
C ARG A 115 -7.39 43.74 -16.62
N THR A 116 -6.38 43.43 -15.83
CA THR A 116 -4.98 43.50 -16.26
C THR A 116 -4.42 42.10 -16.46
N THR A 117 -3.83 41.83 -17.62
CA THR A 117 -3.09 40.60 -17.86
C THR A 117 -1.74 40.66 -17.16
N LEU A 118 -1.42 39.62 -16.39
CA LEU A 118 -0.21 39.55 -15.57
C LEU A 118 0.80 38.52 -16.11
N GLY A 119 0.32 37.51 -16.83
CA GLY A 119 1.14 36.38 -17.25
C GLY A 119 0.42 35.40 -18.16
N GLY A 120 1.19 34.46 -18.69
CA GLY A 120 0.70 33.24 -19.32
C GLY A 120 1.02 32.03 -18.47
N ALA A 121 0.30 30.94 -18.71
CA ALA A 121 0.63 29.65 -18.12
C ALA A 121 0.40 28.51 -19.11
N ARG A 122 1.14 27.41 -18.92
CA ARG A 122 0.96 26.14 -19.63
C ARG A 122 0.63 25.04 -18.63
N VAL A 123 -0.42 24.27 -18.91
CA VAL A 123 -0.78 23.10 -18.09
C VAL A 123 0.29 22.01 -18.22
N LEU A 124 0.76 21.52 -17.07
CA LEU A 124 1.68 20.37 -17.00
C LEU A 124 0.99 19.14 -16.43
N ASP A 125 0.16 19.29 -15.40
CA ASP A 125 -0.56 18.16 -14.80
C ASP A 125 -1.96 18.59 -14.36
N THR A 126 -2.93 17.75 -14.68
CA THR A 126 -4.37 17.94 -14.42
C THR A 126 -4.85 17.19 -13.18
N ALA A 127 -4.03 16.29 -12.61
CA ALA A 127 -4.33 15.56 -11.39
C ALA A 127 -3.20 15.70 -10.33
N PRO A 128 -2.78 16.93 -9.98
CA PRO A 128 -1.66 17.13 -9.09
C PRO A 128 -1.99 16.73 -7.62
N PRO A 129 -0.99 16.28 -6.84
CA PRO A 129 -1.21 15.88 -5.46
C PRO A 129 -1.41 17.10 -4.54
N VAL A 130 -2.24 16.94 -3.51
CA VAL A 130 -2.51 17.98 -2.50
C VAL A 130 -1.32 18.17 -1.55
N ARG A 131 -0.70 17.05 -1.15
CA ARG A 131 0.45 16.99 -0.23
C ARG A 131 1.74 16.70 -1.00
N HIS A 132 2.88 17.04 -0.40
CA HIS A 132 4.20 16.80 -0.99
C HIS A 132 4.40 17.47 -2.37
N ARG A 133 3.62 18.52 -2.67
CA ARG A 133 3.68 19.28 -3.93
C ARG A 133 5.07 19.89 -4.24
N ARG A 134 5.90 20.10 -3.21
CA ARG A 134 7.29 20.63 -3.32
C ARG A 134 8.37 19.57 -3.17
N HIS A 135 7.98 18.30 -3.03
CA HIS A 135 8.97 17.24 -2.87
C HIS A 135 9.86 17.18 -4.13
N PRO A 136 11.19 17.03 -4.02
CA PRO A 136 12.09 17.05 -5.17
C PRO A 136 11.65 16.12 -6.30
N HIS A 137 11.22 14.90 -5.94
CA HIS A 137 10.65 13.93 -6.87
C HIS A 137 9.45 14.46 -7.68
N ARG A 138 8.57 15.28 -7.07
CA ARG A 138 7.44 15.90 -7.80
C ARG A 138 7.95 16.92 -8.82
N LEU A 139 8.95 17.73 -8.45
CA LEU A 139 9.54 18.71 -9.37
C LEU A 139 10.24 18.04 -10.55
N GLU A 140 10.85 16.87 -10.35
CA GLU A 140 11.40 16.05 -11.43
C GLU A 140 10.32 15.57 -12.42
N LEU A 141 9.17 15.10 -11.91
CA LEU A 141 8.03 14.72 -12.76
C LEU A 141 7.50 15.92 -13.55
N LEU A 142 7.38 17.09 -12.92
CA LEU A 142 6.94 18.30 -13.61
C LEU A 142 7.92 18.73 -14.71
N ARG A 143 9.24 18.64 -14.45
CA ARG A 143 10.27 18.91 -15.47
C ARG A 143 10.19 17.92 -16.63
N ALA A 144 9.91 16.64 -16.36
CA ALA A 144 9.69 15.66 -17.43
C ALA A 144 8.48 16.04 -18.31
N LEU A 145 7.42 16.57 -17.71
CA LEU A 145 6.21 17.04 -18.41
C LEU A 145 6.43 18.30 -19.26
N GLU A 146 7.54 19.01 -19.09
CA GLU A 146 7.87 20.19 -19.91
C GLU A 146 8.39 19.83 -21.30
N HIS A 147 8.87 18.60 -21.51
CA HIS A 147 9.34 18.18 -22.82
C HIS A 147 8.19 18.14 -23.82
N ASP A 148 8.32 18.82 -24.95
CA ASP A 148 7.28 18.83 -25.99
C ASP A 148 7.25 17.51 -26.78
N ASP A 149 8.41 16.91 -27.04
CA ASP A 149 8.52 15.61 -27.72
C ASP A 149 7.93 14.48 -26.85
N PRO A 150 6.93 13.72 -27.34
CA PRO A 150 6.30 12.64 -26.56
C PRO A 150 7.25 11.52 -26.14
N ALA A 151 8.22 11.13 -26.98
CA ALA A 151 9.17 10.08 -26.66
C ALA A 151 10.10 10.53 -25.53
N VAL A 152 10.65 11.75 -25.64
CA VAL A 152 11.50 12.34 -24.60
C VAL A 152 10.73 12.51 -23.29
N ARG A 153 9.48 13.01 -23.36
CA ARG A 153 8.59 13.17 -22.21
C ARG A 153 8.30 11.85 -21.51
N LEU A 154 7.91 10.80 -22.26
CA LEU A 154 7.62 9.49 -21.68
C LEU A 154 8.85 8.87 -21.03
N SER A 155 9.99 8.91 -21.72
CA SER A 155 11.26 8.40 -21.18
C SER A 155 11.65 9.11 -19.87
N ALA A 156 11.57 10.44 -19.84
CA ALA A 156 11.84 11.23 -18.64
C ALA A 156 10.84 10.92 -17.50
N LEU A 157 9.55 10.75 -17.80
CA LEU A 157 8.53 10.36 -16.82
C LEU A 157 8.80 8.99 -16.22
N LEU A 158 9.09 7.98 -17.03
CA LEU A 158 9.41 6.63 -16.59
C LEU A 158 10.76 6.55 -15.84
N GLY A 159 11.68 7.46 -16.16
CA GLY A 159 12.93 7.65 -15.42
C GLY A 159 12.69 8.27 -14.05
N ALA A 160 11.83 9.29 -13.95
CA ALA A 160 11.52 9.97 -12.71
C ALA A 160 10.64 9.13 -11.78
N ALA A 161 9.64 8.39 -12.29
CA ALA A 161 8.63 7.67 -11.50
C ALA A 161 9.12 6.29 -10.97
N PRO A 162 9.45 6.15 -9.67
CA PRO A 162 10.01 4.90 -9.14
C PRO A 162 9.00 3.75 -9.10
N LEU A 163 7.70 4.07 -9.12
CA LEU A 163 6.60 3.10 -9.15
C LEU A 163 5.89 3.10 -10.51
N GLY A 164 6.54 3.60 -11.56
CA GLY A 164 5.98 3.66 -12.90
C GLY A 164 4.86 4.69 -13.05
N VAL A 165 4.23 4.69 -14.23
CA VAL A 165 3.19 5.63 -14.64
C VAL A 165 1.94 4.85 -15.05
N ALA A 166 0.77 5.30 -14.60
CA ALA A 166 -0.50 4.78 -15.08
C ALA A 166 -0.75 5.30 -16.51
N ALA A 167 -0.77 4.38 -17.49
CA ALA A 167 -0.80 4.74 -18.90
C ALA A 167 -2.09 5.47 -19.28
N ASP A 168 -3.23 5.03 -18.72
CA ASP A 168 -4.53 5.63 -19.02
C ASP A 168 -4.65 7.05 -18.46
N THR A 169 -4.16 7.29 -17.24
CA THR A 169 -4.11 8.64 -16.67
C THR A 169 -3.22 9.57 -17.50
N LEU A 170 -2.09 9.06 -18.02
CA LEU A 170 -1.22 9.83 -18.90
C LEU A 170 -1.91 10.16 -20.23
N ALA A 171 -2.54 9.16 -20.84
CA ALA A 171 -3.27 9.27 -22.11
C ALA A 171 -4.42 10.28 -22.00
N GLU A 172 -5.26 10.14 -20.96
CA GLU A 172 -6.38 11.05 -20.66
C GLU A 172 -5.88 12.49 -20.44
N ALA A 173 -4.84 12.69 -19.61
CA ALA A 173 -4.31 14.01 -19.32
C ALA A 173 -3.74 14.72 -20.56
N HIS A 174 -3.34 13.98 -21.59
CA HIS A 174 -2.81 14.52 -22.85
C HIS A 174 -3.83 14.51 -24.00
N ASN A 175 -5.06 14.06 -23.76
CA ASN A 175 -6.07 13.84 -24.79
C ASN A 175 -5.50 13.06 -25.99
N ALA A 176 -4.78 11.97 -25.69
CA ALA A 176 -4.07 11.15 -26.67
C ALA A 176 -4.35 9.67 -26.45
N ASP A 177 -4.19 8.85 -27.49
CA ASP A 177 -4.32 7.40 -27.38
C ASP A 177 -3.09 6.80 -26.68
N ARG A 178 -3.32 5.80 -25.82
CA ARG A 178 -2.28 4.99 -25.20
C ARG A 178 -1.37 4.33 -26.24
N ALA A 179 -1.92 3.89 -27.37
CA ALA A 179 -1.14 3.30 -28.47
C ALA A 179 -0.13 4.30 -29.07
N ALA A 180 -0.52 5.57 -29.21
CA ALA A 180 0.38 6.61 -29.72
C ALA A 180 1.57 6.84 -28.80
N TRP A 181 1.33 6.82 -27.49
CA TRP A 181 2.40 6.87 -26.49
C TRP A 181 3.30 5.64 -26.51
N ARG A 182 2.71 4.44 -26.61
CA ARG A 182 3.49 3.20 -26.64
C ARG A 182 4.41 3.14 -27.85
N GLY A 183 3.92 3.58 -29.01
CA GLY A 183 4.68 3.65 -30.25
C GLY A 183 5.72 4.78 -30.30
N ALA A 184 5.71 5.71 -29.34
CA ALA A 184 6.72 6.78 -29.26
C ALA A 184 8.07 6.26 -28.73
N LEU A 185 8.11 5.11 -28.06
CA LEU A 185 9.32 4.48 -27.56
C LEU A 185 9.52 3.11 -28.19
N ALA A 186 10.78 2.63 -28.19
CA ALA A 186 11.10 1.26 -28.56
C ALA A 186 10.41 0.26 -27.60
N ASP A 187 10.17 -0.96 -28.08
CA ASP A 187 9.44 -1.97 -27.30
C ASP A 187 10.16 -2.38 -26.01
N ASP A 188 11.49 -2.42 -26.02
CA ASP A 188 12.33 -2.76 -24.87
C ASP A 188 12.50 -1.60 -23.87
N ALA A 189 12.14 -0.37 -24.24
CA ALA A 189 12.26 0.80 -23.38
C ALA A 189 11.13 0.88 -22.32
N VAL A 190 10.08 0.08 -22.45
CA VAL A 190 8.91 0.10 -21.55
C VAL A 190 8.49 -1.32 -21.15
N VAL A 191 8.44 -1.56 -19.85
CA VAL A 191 7.78 -2.74 -19.28
C VAL A 191 6.31 -2.38 -19.05
N ALA A 192 5.42 -2.91 -19.89
CA ALA A 192 3.98 -2.65 -19.80
C ALA A 192 3.26 -3.77 -19.04
N ILE A 193 2.58 -3.41 -17.96
CA ILE A 193 1.84 -4.33 -17.11
C ILE A 193 0.34 -4.14 -17.33
N PRO A 194 -0.37 -5.12 -17.90
CA PRO A 194 -1.82 -5.03 -18.06
C PRO A 194 -2.52 -5.06 -16.70
N LEU A 195 -3.54 -4.22 -16.57
CA LEU A 195 -4.40 -4.12 -15.39
C LEU A 195 -5.79 -4.69 -15.69
N PRO A 196 -6.49 -5.23 -14.66
CA PRO A 196 -7.90 -5.59 -14.80
C PRO A 196 -8.72 -4.41 -15.31
N GLY A 197 -9.62 -4.66 -16.27
CA GLY A 197 -10.42 -3.63 -16.92
C GLY A 197 -9.79 -2.99 -18.17
N GLY A 198 -8.67 -3.53 -18.66
CA GLY A 198 -8.06 -3.12 -19.95
C GLY A 198 -7.08 -1.96 -19.85
N GLY A 199 -6.78 -1.49 -18.63
CA GLY A 199 -5.76 -0.47 -18.38
C GLY A 199 -4.34 -1.02 -18.39
N GLU A 200 -3.36 -0.13 -18.33
CA GLU A 200 -1.93 -0.49 -18.27
C GLU A 200 -1.14 0.37 -17.29
N HIS A 201 -0.11 -0.23 -16.69
CA HIS A 201 0.88 0.46 -15.88
C HIS A 201 2.27 0.27 -16.48
N TRP A 202 3.00 1.36 -16.69
CA TRP A 202 4.26 1.35 -17.42
C TRP A 202 5.46 1.66 -16.51
N PHE A 203 6.54 0.93 -16.71
CA PHE A 203 7.81 1.14 -16.03
C PHE A 203 8.93 1.26 -17.07
N SER A 204 9.98 2.02 -16.74
CA SER A 204 11.27 1.79 -17.41
C SER A 204 11.90 0.50 -16.87
N PRO A 205 12.67 -0.25 -17.68
CA PRO A 205 13.34 -1.47 -17.23
C PRO A 205 14.17 -1.29 -15.94
N PRO A 206 14.95 -0.20 -15.76
CA PRO A 206 15.69 0.02 -14.52
C PRO A 206 14.77 0.21 -13.30
N ARG A 207 13.61 0.87 -13.45
CA ARG A 207 12.66 1.04 -12.34
C ARG A 207 11.94 -0.25 -12.00
N TRP A 208 11.66 -1.09 -13.00
CA TRP A 208 11.09 -2.43 -12.79
C TRP A 208 12.05 -3.34 -12.01
N ALA A 209 13.33 -3.34 -12.39
CA ALA A 209 14.38 -4.07 -11.68
C ALA A 209 14.59 -3.53 -10.25
N ALA A 210 14.62 -2.21 -10.07
CA ALA A 210 14.75 -1.59 -8.76
C ALA A 210 13.58 -1.92 -7.81
N LEU A 211 12.36 -2.05 -8.33
CA LEU A 211 11.21 -2.50 -7.54
C LEU A 211 11.42 -3.93 -7.02
N ALA A 212 11.99 -4.81 -7.84
CA ALA A 212 12.34 -6.18 -7.45
C ALA A 212 13.32 -6.21 -6.29
N GLN A 213 14.41 -5.45 -6.42
CA GLN A 213 15.44 -5.37 -5.41
C GLN A 213 14.87 -4.87 -4.09
N ARG A 214 14.01 -3.85 -4.11
CA ARG A 214 13.33 -3.34 -2.91
C ARG A 214 12.42 -4.38 -2.26
N ILE A 215 11.77 -5.25 -3.05
CA ILE A 215 10.96 -6.36 -2.51
C ILE A 215 11.86 -7.38 -1.81
N VAL A 216 12.96 -7.81 -2.45
CA VAL A 216 13.92 -8.77 -1.89
C VAL A 216 14.54 -8.23 -0.59
N GLU A 217 15.06 -7.00 -0.62
CA GLU A 217 15.62 -6.34 0.56
C GLU A 217 14.59 -6.23 1.68
N ARG A 218 13.31 -6.01 1.32
CA ARG A 218 12.28 -5.88 2.34
C ARG A 218 11.94 -7.21 2.99
N LEU A 219 11.78 -8.27 2.19
CA LEU A 219 11.54 -9.62 2.68
C LEU A 219 12.73 -10.15 3.50
N ALA A 220 13.96 -9.94 3.04
CA ALA A 220 15.17 -10.31 3.79
C ALA A 220 15.18 -9.69 5.20
N ALA A 221 14.92 -8.38 5.30
CA ALA A 221 14.85 -7.71 6.60
C ALA A 221 13.67 -8.19 7.45
N HIS A 222 12.52 -8.49 6.83
CA HIS A 222 11.37 -9.03 7.55
C HIS A 222 11.67 -10.41 8.13
N HIS A 223 12.31 -11.29 7.37
CA HIS A 223 12.68 -12.63 7.82
C HIS A 223 13.72 -12.60 8.95
N GLN A 224 14.67 -11.66 8.91
CA GLN A 224 15.62 -11.47 10.01
C GLN A 224 14.92 -11.00 11.29
N GLN A 225 13.87 -10.18 11.16
CA GLN A 225 13.14 -9.65 12.31
C GLN A 225 12.10 -10.64 12.86
N PHE A 226 11.47 -11.41 11.98
CA PHE A 226 10.36 -12.33 12.25
C PHE A 226 10.65 -13.71 11.64
N GLU A 227 11.69 -14.38 12.15
CA GLU A 227 12.19 -15.67 11.64
C GLU A 227 11.14 -16.80 11.65
N ASP A 228 10.09 -16.63 12.45
CA ASP A 228 8.99 -17.56 12.63
C ASP A 228 7.78 -17.32 11.73
N GLU A 229 7.70 -16.14 11.09
CA GLU A 229 6.68 -15.87 10.09
C GLU A 229 7.04 -16.56 8.77
N PRO A 230 6.08 -17.25 8.11
CA PRO A 230 6.31 -17.96 6.85
C PRO A 230 6.61 -17.01 5.67
N GLY A 231 6.42 -15.71 5.85
CA GLY A 231 6.60 -14.68 4.84
C GLY A 231 5.66 -13.50 5.09
N VAL A 232 5.43 -12.69 4.07
CA VAL A 232 4.58 -11.50 4.15
C VAL A 232 3.43 -11.57 3.17
N GLU A 233 2.20 -11.38 3.67
CA GLU A 233 0.99 -11.25 2.85
C GLU A 233 1.12 -10.14 1.80
N ARG A 234 0.61 -10.39 0.58
CA ARG A 234 0.73 -9.49 -0.59
C ARG A 234 0.44 -8.02 -0.25
N ASP A 235 -0.71 -7.74 0.37
CA ASP A 235 -1.14 -6.36 0.61
C ASP A 235 -0.34 -5.68 1.73
N ARG A 236 0.15 -6.46 2.70
CA ARG A 236 1.08 -5.97 3.72
C ARG A 236 2.43 -5.63 3.07
N LEU A 237 2.97 -6.52 2.24
CA LEU A 237 4.21 -6.32 1.51
C LEU A 237 4.12 -5.10 0.57
N ARG A 238 3.00 -4.95 -0.15
CA ARG A 238 2.73 -3.77 -0.99
C ARG A 238 2.76 -2.48 -0.18
N ARG A 239 2.10 -2.43 0.98
CA ARG A 239 2.13 -1.23 1.85
C ARG A 239 3.54 -0.90 2.35
N MET A 240 4.37 -1.92 2.59
CA MET A 240 5.76 -1.74 3.04
C MET A 240 6.69 -1.24 1.92
N VAL A 241 6.46 -1.65 0.67
CA VAL A 241 7.38 -1.39 -0.45
C VAL A 241 6.85 -0.33 -1.42
N ALA A 242 5.59 -0.43 -1.82
CA ALA A 242 5.00 0.36 -2.91
C ALA A 242 3.54 0.74 -2.61
N PRO A 243 3.29 1.59 -1.58
CA PRO A 243 1.95 1.84 -1.05
C PRO A 243 0.99 2.48 -2.08
N THR A 244 1.52 3.25 -3.02
CA THR A 244 0.74 3.92 -4.07
C THR A 244 0.65 3.13 -5.38
N LEU A 245 1.35 1.99 -5.50
CA LEU A 245 1.27 1.16 -6.70
C LEU A 245 -0.05 0.36 -6.70
N ALA A 246 -0.67 0.24 -7.88
CA ALA A 246 -1.88 -0.55 -8.07
C ALA A 246 -1.68 -2.02 -7.62
N PRO A 247 -2.65 -2.66 -6.93
CA PRO A 247 -2.51 -4.03 -6.45
C PRO A 247 -2.19 -5.04 -7.56
N ALA A 248 -2.81 -4.88 -8.73
CA ALA A 248 -2.57 -5.77 -9.88
C ALA A 248 -1.15 -5.63 -10.44
N ALA A 249 -0.62 -4.40 -10.56
CA ALA A 249 0.76 -4.19 -11.00
C ALA A 249 1.77 -4.75 -10.00
N PHE A 250 1.51 -4.62 -8.70
CA PHE A 250 2.36 -5.22 -7.67
C PHE A 250 2.33 -6.75 -7.71
N LEU A 251 1.15 -7.34 -7.88
CA LEU A 251 1.01 -8.79 -8.04
C LEU A 251 1.77 -9.30 -9.28
N ALA A 252 1.68 -8.59 -10.40
CA ALA A 252 2.43 -8.94 -11.61
C ALA A 252 3.95 -8.94 -11.36
N ARG A 253 4.47 -8.01 -10.54
CA ARG A 253 5.89 -8.03 -10.15
C ARG A 253 6.22 -9.28 -9.34
N LEU A 254 5.41 -9.62 -8.35
CA LEU A 254 5.63 -10.79 -7.50
C LEU A 254 5.58 -12.10 -8.31
N GLU A 255 4.61 -12.25 -9.21
CA GLU A 255 4.51 -13.44 -10.05
C GLU A 255 5.66 -13.54 -11.07
N SER A 256 6.12 -12.41 -11.64
CA SER A 256 7.34 -12.40 -12.46
C SER A 256 8.55 -12.87 -11.66
N MET A 257 8.76 -12.32 -10.46
CA MET A 257 9.86 -12.75 -9.58
C MET A 257 9.75 -14.21 -9.15
N ARG A 258 8.53 -14.73 -8.98
CA ARG A 258 8.28 -16.16 -8.69
C ARG A 258 8.66 -17.05 -9.87
N ALA A 259 8.30 -16.63 -11.07
CA ALA A 259 8.65 -17.35 -12.30
C ALA A 259 10.17 -17.34 -12.53
N ASP A 260 10.84 -16.25 -12.17
CA ASP A 260 12.30 -16.10 -12.25
C ASP A 260 13.04 -16.84 -11.11
N GLY A 261 12.31 -17.37 -10.11
CA GLY A 261 12.87 -18.09 -8.97
C GLY A 261 13.44 -17.19 -7.85
N ASP A 262 13.21 -15.88 -7.93
CA ASP A 262 13.64 -14.90 -6.92
C ASP A 262 12.76 -14.89 -5.67
N LEU A 263 11.52 -15.40 -5.78
CA LEU A 263 10.52 -15.48 -4.71
C LEU A 263 9.80 -16.83 -4.75
N ASP A 264 9.24 -17.20 -3.62
CA ASP A 264 8.30 -18.32 -3.50
C ASP A 264 7.11 -17.94 -2.59
N ARG A 265 6.09 -18.81 -2.55
CA ARG A 265 4.81 -18.53 -1.90
C ARG A 265 4.32 -19.73 -1.09
N ALA A 266 4.12 -19.51 0.22
CA ALA A 266 3.47 -20.43 1.13
C ALA A 266 2.06 -19.92 1.49
N GLY A 267 1.02 -20.54 0.91
CA GLY A 267 -0.35 -20.05 1.05
C GLY A 267 -0.51 -18.66 0.44
N ALA A 268 -0.83 -17.66 1.25
CA ALA A 268 -0.97 -16.26 0.82
C ALA A 268 0.28 -15.39 1.15
N ALA A 269 1.25 -15.96 1.88
CA ALA A 269 2.50 -15.30 2.25
C ALA A 269 3.58 -15.46 1.17
N TRP A 270 4.24 -14.34 0.84
CA TRP A 270 5.38 -14.28 -0.07
C TRP A 270 6.69 -14.27 0.71
N HIS A 271 7.68 -15.04 0.24
CA HIS A 271 8.98 -15.15 0.88
C HIS A 271 10.10 -15.35 -0.14
N LEU A 272 11.35 -15.13 0.30
CA LEU A 272 12.55 -15.52 -0.44
C LEU A 272 12.67 -17.04 -0.54
N PRO A 273 13.24 -17.57 -1.63
CA PRO A 273 13.59 -18.98 -1.75
C PRO A 273 14.46 -19.43 -0.57
N GLY A 274 14.18 -20.61 -0.02
CA GLY A 274 14.89 -21.13 1.16
C GLY A 274 14.38 -20.60 2.51
N HIS A 275 13.57 -19.53 2.54
CA HIS A 275 12.80 -19.15 3.73
C HIS A 275 11.47 -19.92 3.73
N SER A 276 11.56 -21.22 3.99
CA SER A 276 10.39 -22.10 4.06
C SER A 276 9.95 -22.30 5.52
N ALA A 277 8.64 -22.33 5.75
CA ALA A 277 8.08 -22.87 7.00
C ALA A 277 8.17 -24.42 7.07
N GLU A 278 8.75 -25.06 6.05
CA GLU A 278 9.17 -26.45 6.10
C GLU A 278 10.41 -26.60 6.97
N LEU A 279 10.35 -27.58 7.87
CA LEU A 279 11.49 -27.94 8.69
C LEU A 279 12.59 -28.50 7.77
N SER A 280 13.82 -28.03 7.93
CA SER A 280 14.99 -28.71 7.37
C SER A 280 15.01 -30.17 7.81
N ASP A 281 15.67 -31.07 7.08
CA ASP A 281 15.75 -32.48 7.49
C ASP A 281 16.29 -32.64 8.93
N ALA A 282 17.26 -31.80 9.30
CA ALA A 282 17.80 -31.77 10.66
C ALA A 282 16.77 -31.28 11.70
N ASP A 283 15.96 -30.27 11.36
CA ASP A 283 14.90 -29.77 12.23
C ASP A 283 13.71 -30.73 12.31
N ARG A 284 13.41 -31.48 11.23
CA ARG A 284 12.41 -32.54 11.22
C ARG A 284 12.80 -33.65 12.18
N ILE A 285 14.05 -34.13 12.11
CA ILE A 285 14.58 -35.13 13.05
C ILE A 285 14.52 -34.62 14.49
N ARG A 286 14.81 -33.34 14.73
CA ARG A 286 14.69 -32.73 16.07
C ARG A 286 13.24 -32.62 16.53
N ALA A 287 12.33 -32.24 15.65
CA ALA A 287 10.90 -32.17 15.93
C ALA A 287 10.32 -33.55 16.29
N GLU A 288 10.66 -34.58 15.51
CA GLU A 288 10.28 -35.98 15.78
C GLU A 288 10.76 -36.47 17.15
N ARG A 289 11.91 -35.99 17.62
CA ARG A 289 12.43 -36.31 18.96
C ARG A 289 11.77 -35.52 20.08
N LEU A 290 11.46 -34.23 19.88
CA LEU A 290 10.97 -33.36 20.95
C LEU A 290 9.45 -33.41 21.15
N LEU A 291 8.67 -33.66 20.09
CA LEU A 291 7.20 -33.70 20.17
C LEU A 291 6.70 -34.77 21.15
N PRO A 292 7.25 -36.00 21.18
CA PRO A 292 6.90 -36.99 22.20
C PRO A 292 7.11 -36.50 23.63
N TRP A 293 8.19 -35.76 23.93
CA TRP A 293 8.44 -35.25 25.29
C TRP A 293 7.40 -34.22 25.74
N LEU A 294 6.83 -33.45 24.81
CA LEU A 294 5.73 -32.53 25.09
C LEU A 294 4.43 -33.27 25.42
N LEU A 295 4.21 -34.44 24.80
CA LEU A 295 3.03 -35.29 25.03
C LEU A 295 3.17 -36.12 26.32
N GLU A 296 4.35 -36.68 26.61
CA GLU A 296 4.62 -37.42 27.85
C GLU A 296 4.37 -36.58 29.10
N ARG A 297 4.63 -35.27 29.00
CA ARG A 297 4.40 -34.29 30.07
C ARG A 297 3.29 -33.31 29.71
N ALA A 298 2.19 -33.79 29.11
CA ALA A 298 1.12 -32.97 28.55
C ALA A 298 0.55 -31.88 29.49
N ALA A 299 0.48 -32.12 30.81
CA ALA A 299 -0.02 -31.14 31.77
C ALA A 299 1.03 -30.07 32.17
N ASP A 300 2.31 -30.44 32.19
CA ASP A 300 3.44 -29.57 32.55
C ASP A 300 4.69 -29.89 31.70
N PRO A 301 4.67 -29.49 30.40
CA PRO A 301 5.73 -29.82 29.47
C PRO A 301 7.04 -29.08 29.81
N PRO A 302 8.18 -29.63 29.36
CA PRO A 302 9.49 -29.01 29.54
C PRO A 302 9.56 -27.62 28.88
N TRP A 303 10.34 -26.73 29.48
CA TRP A 303 10.63 -25.40 28.91
C TRP A 303 11.60 -25.52 27.73
N VAL A 304 11.64 -24.50 26.86
CA VAL A 304 12.59 -24.45 25.73
C VAL A 304 14.04 -24.71 26.16
N ARG A 305 14.48 -24.16 27.30
CA ARG A 305 15.82 -24.41 27.87
C ARG A 305 16.09 -25.89 28.18
N GLU A 306 15.06 -26.62 28.61
CA GLU A 306 15.17 -28.04 28.96
C GLU A 306 15.16 -28.91 27.71
N LEU A 307 14.29 -28.57 26.75
CA LEU A 307 14.28 -29.18 25.42
C LEU A 307 15.64 -29.00 24.72
N ALA A 308 16.21 -27.79 24.76
CA ALA A 308 17.52 -27.48 24.20
C ALA A 308 18.62 -28.36 24.81
N ARG A 309 18.62 -28.51 26.13
CA ARG A 309 19.56 -29.39 26.85
C ARG A 309 19.39 -30.86 26.48
N GLN A 310 18.16 -31.35 26.36
CA GLN A 310 17.88 -32.75 25.99
C GLN A 310 18.21 -33.05 24.51
N LEU A 311 18.02 -32.07 23.61
CA LEU A 311 18.42 -32.17 22.21
C LEU A 311 19.92 -31.99 21.99
N ALA A 312 20.66 -31.51 22.99
CA ALA A 312 22.03 -31.00 22.85
C ALA A 312 22.13 -29.94 21.73
N HIS A 313 21.17 -29.01 21.71
CA HIS A 313 21.04 -27.97 20.70
C HIS A 313 21.07 -26.58 21.35
N PRO A 314 21.65 -25.55 20.70
CA PRO A 314 21.54 -24.18 21.19
C PRO A 314 20.09 -23.76 21.50
N GLU A 315 19.92 -23.04 22.61
CA GLU A 315 18.59 -22.60 23.07
C GLU A 315 17.93 -21.63 22.11
N ALA A 316 18.71 -20.73 21.49
CA ALA A 316 18.22 -19.79 20.47
C ALA A 316 17.59 -20.54 19.29
N ASP A 317 18.30 -21.53 18.76
CA ASP A 317 17.83 -22.33 17.62
C ASP A 317 16.68 -23.26 18.00
N THR A 318 16.69 -23.83 19.22
CA THR A 318 15.56 -24.63 19.71
C THR A 318 14.30 -23.77 19.82
N ARG A 319 14.43 -22.51 20.26
CA ARG A 319 13.32 -21.55 20.29
C ARG A 319 12.81 -21.27 18.89
N LEU A 320 13.69 -21.10 17.90
CA LEU A 320 13.30 -20.93 16.51
C LEU A 320 12.53 -22.14 15.98
N LEU A 321 13.02 -23.37 16.24
CA LEU A 321 12.32 -24.61 15.91
C LEU A 321 10.91 -24.65 16.52
N MET A 322 10.78 -24.32 17.81
CA MET A 322 9.48 -24.31 18.48
C MET A 322 8.50 -23.29 17.86
N ARG A 323 8.99 -22.13 17.41
CA ARG A 323 8.16 -21.15 16.72
C ARG A 323 7.72 -21.63 15.33
N ARG A 324 8.60 -22.31 14.57
CA ARG A 324 8.24 -22.97 13.29
C ARG A 324 7.20 -24.05 13.49
N LEU A 325 7.32 -24.87 14.53
CA LEU A 325 6.30 -25.85 14.88
C LEU A 325 4.97 -25.17 15.27
N ALA A 326 5.03 -23.99 15.90
CA ALA A 326 3.83 -23.23 16.26
C ALA A 326 3.13 -22.63 15.04
N SER A 327 3.87 -22.11 14.06
CA SER A 327 3.28 -21.59 12.81
C SER A 327 2.65 -22.69 11.95
N ARG A 328 3.14 -23.93 12.06
CA ARG A 328 2.54 -25.15 11.48
C ARG A 328 1.37 -25.70 12.32
N GLY A 329 1.09 -25.10 13.47
CA GLY A 329 0.05 -25.53 14.40
C GLY A 329 0.33 -26.87 15.08
N GLU A 330 1.56 -27.37 15.07
CA GLU A 330 1.93 -28.63 15.74
C GLU A 330 2.08 -28.42 17.26
N VAL A 331 2.43 -27.21 17.67
CA VAL A 331 2.52 -26.78 19.07
C VAL A 331 1.86 -25.42 19.27
N PHE A 332 1.52 -25.08 20.51
CA PHE A 332 0.90 -23.81 20.88
C PHE A 332 1.67 -23.15 22.01
N GLN A 333 2.02 -21.88 21.84
CA GLN A 333 2.71 -21.11 22.87
C GLN A 333 1.73 -20.63 23.93
N VAL A 334 1.79 -21.21 25.13
CA VAL A 334 0.95 -20.81 26.27
C VAL A 334 1.50 -19.54 26.91
N VAL A 335 2.81 -19.51 27.17
CA VAL A 335 3.57 -18.30 27.53
C VAL A 335 4.96 -18.36 26.90
N ARG A 336 5.74 -17.27 27.01
CA ARG A 336 7.11 -17.21 26.47
C ARG A 336 7.93 -18.43 26.91
N ASP A 337 8.56 -19.09 25.95
CA ASP A 337 9.41 -20.28 26.12
C ASP A 337 8.70 -21.53 26.69
N LEU A 338 7.37 -21.57 26.64
CA LEU A 338 6.58 -22.72 27.07
C LEU A 338 5.50 -23.05 26.04
N TYR A 339 5.62 -24.25 25.47
CA TYR A 339 4.78 -24.72 24.38
C TYR A 339 4.11 -26.04 24.74
N TYR A 340 2.89 -26.23 24.25
CA TYR A 340 2.12 -27.46 24.39
C TYR A 340 1.90 -28.08 23.02
N ALA A 341 2.06 -29.40 22.91
CA ALA A 341 1.73 -30.11 21.69
C ALA A 341 0.24 -30.01 21.37
N ARG A 342 -0.11 -30.04 20.09
CA ARG A 342 -1.50 -29.99 19.60
C ARG A 342 -2.43 -30.94 20.37
N GLY A 343 -2.03 -32.20 20.53
CA GLY A 343 -2.79 -33.19 21.28
C GLY A 343 -3.03 -32.80 22.74
N ALA A 344 -2.01 -32.29 23.44
CA ALA A 344 -2.15 -31.84 24.82
C ALA A 344 -3.11 -30.66 24.97
N VAL A 345 -3.10 -29.70 24.03
CA VAL A 345 -4.04 -28.57 24.06
C VAL A 345 -5.48 -29.04 23.88
N ARG A 346 -5.72 -30.01 22.98
CA ARG A 346 -7.04 -30.61 22.79
C ARG A 346 -7.53 -31.25 24.09
N ASP A 347 -6.70 -32.07 24.73
CA ASP A 347 -7.09 -32.77 25.96
C ASP A 347 -7.36 -31.78 27.12
N LEU A 348 -6.58 -30.70 27.21
CA LEU A 348 -6.80 -29.60 28.16
C LEU A 348 -8.11 -28.84 27.90
N ALA A 349 -8.48 -28.67 26.62
CA ALA A 349 -9.73 -28.03 26.23
C ALA A 349 -10.93 -28.91 26.58
N THR A 350 -10.87 -30.21 26.28
CA THR A 350 -11.89 -31.20 26.69
C THR A 350 -12.09 -31.18 28.21
N LEU A 351 -11.01 -31.13 28.98
CA LEU A 351 -11.12 -31.04 30.43
C LEU A 351 -11.81 -29.74 30.90
N ALA A 352 -11.53 -28.61 30.26
CA ALA A 352 -12.19 -27.35 30.58
C ALA A 352 -13.70 -27.43 30.29
N GLU A 353 -14.10 -28.08 29.20
CA GLU A 353 -15.51 -28.34 28.86
C GLU A 353 -16.19 -29.25 29.88
N GLU A 354 -15.55 -30.35 30.30
CA GLU A 354 -16.06 -31.26 31.33
C GLU A 354 -16.28 -30.54 32.67
N LEU A 355 -15.33 -29.69 33.07
CA LEU A 355 -15.44 -28.88 34.29
C LEU A 355 -16.51 -27.80 34.19
N ALA A 356 -16.72 -27.23 33.01
CA ALA A 356 -17.82 -26.30 32.78
C ALA A 356 -19.18 -27.01 32.83
N ALA A 357 -19.29 -28.22 32.25
CA ALA A 357 -20.52 -29.00 32.19
C ALA A 357 -20.94 -29.56 33.56
N SER A 358 -19.99 -29.96 34.39
CA SER A 358 -20.24 -30.45 35.76
C SER A 358 -20.46 -29.34 36.79
N GLY A 359 -20.19 -28.08 36.43
CA GLY A 359 -20.37 -26.90 37.27
C GLY A 359 -21.46 -25.94 36.76
N ASP A 360 -21.42 -24.69 37.24
CA ASP A 360 -22.32 -23.62 36.80
C ASP A 360 -21.84 -22.96 35.47
N ARG A 361 -21.49 -23.78 34.47
CA ARG A 361 -20.87 -23.35 33.20
C ARG A 361 -19.61 -22.50 33.38
N ARG A 362 -18.90 -22.69 34.49
CA ARG A 362 -17.73 -21.91 34.91
C ARG A 362 -16.58 -22.83 35.29
N VAL A 363 -15.42 -22.58 34.71
CA VAL A 363 -14.15 -23.22 35.03
C VAL A 363 -13.39 -22.35 36.03
N ARG A 364 -13.26 -22.82 37.27
CA ARG A 364 -12.43 -22.16 38.30
C ARG A 364 -11.00 -22.68 38.22
N ALA A 365 -10.01 -21.79 38.38
CA ALA A 365 -8.60 -22.16 38.31
C ALA A 365 -8.19 -23.22 39.35
N SER A 366 -8.85 -23.27 40.52
CA SER A 366 -8.64 -24.31 41.53
C SER A 366 -9.10 -25.69 41.05
N ALA A 367 -10.31 -25.80 40.51
CA ALA A 367 -10.85 -27.05 40.00
C ALA A 367 -10.02 -27.57 38.81
N PHE A 368 -9.64 -26.68 37.89
CA PHE A 368 -8.78 -27.01 36.76
C PHE A 368 -7.40 -27.53 37.21
N ARG A 369 -6.79 -26.85 38.19
CA ARG A 369 -5.54 -27.25 38.83
C ARG A 369 -5.64 -28.63 39.47
N ASP A 370 -6.67 -28.84 40.30
CA ASP A 370 -6.84 -30.06 41.10
C ASP A 370 -7.06 -31.28 40.21
N ARG A 371 -7.77 -31.10 39.09
CA ARG A 371 -8.02 -32.17 38.14
C ARG A 371 -6.80 -32.57 37.31
N LEU A 372 -5.90 -31.62 37.03
CA LEU A 372 -4.64 -31.85 36.29
C LEU A 372 -3.45 -32.22 37.19
N GLY A 373 -3.55 -32.03 38.51
CA GLY A 373 -2.43 -32.25 39.43
C GLY A 373 -1.27 -31.27 39.24
N ILE A 374 -1.52 -30.07 38.70
CA ILE A 374 -0.49 -29.05 38.41
C ILE A 374 -0.44 -27.93 39.44
N GLY A 375 0.55 -27.04 39.36
CA GLY A 375 0.61 -25.84 40.19
C GLY A 375 -0.42 -24.77 39.79
N ARG A 376 -0.87 -23.95 40.75
CA ARG A 376 -1.82 -22.84 40.52
C ARG A 376 -1.37 -21.88 39.42
N LYS A 377 -0.07 -21.54 39.39
CA LYS A 377 0.52 -20.67 38.37
C LYS A 377 0.31 -21.24 36.97
N ARG A 378 0.50 -22.55 36.80
CA ARG A 378 0.37 -23.20 35.49
C ARG A 378 -1.08 -23.25 35.02
N ALA A 379 -2.00 -23.61 35.92
CA ALA A 379 -3.42 -23.61 35.62
C ALA A 379 -3.89 -22.22 35.13
N ILE A 380 -3.45 -21.14 35.77
CA ILE A 380 -3.76 -19.76 35.35
C ILE A 380 -3.20 -19.48 33.95
N GLN A 381 -1.94 -19.84 33.68
CA GLN A 381 -1.32 -19.59 32.36
C GLN A 381 -2.07 -20.30 31.22
N ILE A 382 -2.53 -21.53 31.43
CA ILE A 382 -3.33 -22.28 30.44
C ILE A 382 -4.67 -21.59 30.21
N LEU A 383 -5.37 -21.20 31.28
CA LEU A 383 -6.66 -20.51 31.17
C LEU A 383 -6.52 -19.12 30.52
N GLU A 384 -5.44 -18.39 30.79
CA GLU A 384 -5.12 -17.12 30.13
C GLU A 384 -4.77 -17.32 28.64
N PHE A 385 -4.13 -18.43 28.29
CA PHE A 385 -3.94 -18.81 26.89
C PHE A 385 -5.30 -19.07 26.21
N PHE A 386 -6.20 -19.83 26.85
CA PHE A 386 -7.54 -20.08 26.33
C PHE A 386 -8.37 -18.80 26.17
N ASP A 387 -8.22 -17.85 27.08
CA ASP A 387 -8.82 -16.52 26.94
C ASP A 387 -8.25 -15.77 25.73
N ARG A 388 -6.92 -15.83 25.53
CA ARG A 388 -6.22 -15.15 24.43
C ARG A 388 -6.61 -15.70 23.06
N VAL A 389 -6.80 -17.02 22.93
CA VAL A 389 -7.21 -17.66 21.67
C VAL A 389 -8.73 -17.68 21.48
N GLY A 390 -9.50 -17.11 22.41
CA GLY A 390 -10.95 -16.95 22.29
C GLY A 390 -11.79 -18.18 22.65
N PHE A 391 -11.17 -19.26 23.12
CA PHE A 391 -11.87 -20.46 23.57
C PHE A 391 -12.65 -20.21 24.87
N THR A 392 -12.02 -19.54 25.84
CA THR A 392 -12.67 -19.13 27.08
C THR A 392 -12.76 -17.61 27.20
N ARG A 393 -13.56 -17.15 28.16
CA ARG A 393 -13.56 -15.76 28.60
C ARG A 393 -13.57 -15.68 30.11
N ARG A 394 -12.66 -14.88 30.67
CA ARG A 394 -12.64 -14.56 32.10
C ARG A 394 -13.87 -13.76 32.53
N VAL A 395 -14.50 -14.17 33.63
CA VAL A 395 -15.65 -13.52 34.27
C VAL A 395 -15.47 -13.47 35.79
N GLY A 396 -16.10 -12.48 36.43
CA GLY A 396 -16.03 -12.29 37.89
C GLY A 396 -14.73 -11.68 38.40
N ASP A 397 -14.74 -11.23 39.65
CA ASP A 397 -13.64 -10.56 40.33
C ASP A 397 -13.31 -11.21 41.68
N GLY A 398 -12.07 -11.02 42.14
CA GLY A 398 -11.61 -11.55 43.43
C GLY A 398 -11.75 -13.07 43.54
N ALA A 399 -12.49 -13.53 44.55
CA ALA A 399 -12.71 -14.95 44.84
C ALA A 399 -13.68 -15.65 43.86
N ASP A 400 -14.47 -14.87 43.09
CA ASP A 400 -15.42 -15.39 42.10
C ASP A 400 -14.89 -15.43 40.67
N ARG A 401 -13.58 -15.20 40.50
CA ARG A 401 -12.94 -15.27 39.20
C ARG A 401 -13.03 -16.69 38.61
N ALA A 402 -13.63 -16.80 37.44
CA ALA A 402 -13.80 -18.03 36.68
C ALA A 402 -13.69 -17.77 35.17
N HIS A 403 -13.70 -18.84 34.37
CA HIS A 403 -13.67 -18.79 32.92
C HIS A 403 -14.91 -19.49 32.35
N VAL A 404 -15.51 -18.94 31.30
CA VAL A 404 -16.68 -19.53 30.62
C VAL A 404 -16.28 -19.89 29.20
N ILE A 405 -16.70 -21.06 28.71
CA ILE A 405 -16.48 -21.49 27.33
C ILE A 405 -17.29 -20.58 26.38
N ARG A 406 -16.65 -20.05 25.33
CA ARG A 406 -17.25 -19.08 24.41
C ARG A 406 -17.24 -19.51 22.94
N GLY A 407 -16.27 -20.32 22.55
CA GLY A 407 -16.09 -20.77 21.16
C GLY A 407 -15.54 -22.19 21.11
N ASP A 408 -15.19 -22.63 19.91
CA ASP A 408 -14.62 -23.96 19.70
C ASP A 408 -13.20 -24.05 20.25
N ALA A 409 -12.78 -25.26 20.64
CA ALA A 409 -11.42 -25.50 21.07
C ALA A 409 -10.42 -25.09 19.97
N PRO A 410 -9.22 -24.59 20.32
CA PRO A 410 -8.26 -24.03 19.36
C PRO A 410 -7.62 -25.08 18.41
N VAL A 411 -8.16 -26.30 18.39
CA VAL A 411 -7.59 -27.49 17.73
C VAL A 411 -8.64 -28.23 16.88
N THR A 412 -9.85 -27.69 16.69
CA THR A 412 -10.96 -28.36 16.00
C THR A 412 -10.98 -28.21 14.47
N GLY A 413 -9.91 -27.69 13.85
CA GLY A 413 -9.73 -27.71 12.39
C GLY A 413 -8.86 -28.89 11.95
N GLU A 414 -9.38 -29.73 11.05
CA GLU A 414 -8.59 -30.70 10.27
C GLU A 414 -7.46 -30.01 9.49
#